data_AF-A0AA46K1P6-F1
#
_entry.id   AF-A0AA46K1P6-F1
#
_cell.length_a   1.000
_cell.length_b   1.000
_cell.length_c   1.000
_cell.angle_alpha   90.00
_cell.angle_beta   90.00
_cell.angle_gamma   90.00
#
_symmetry.space_group_name_H-M   'P 1'
#
loop_
_entity.id
_entity.type
_entity.pdbx_description
1 polymer ?
#
loop_
_entity_poly.entity_id
_entity_poly.type
_entity_poly.pdbx_seq_one_letter_code
_entity_poly.pdbx_strand_id
1 'polypeptide(L)'
;MSESKPQDGSTVKGYRTLTADDIAQMNDLKDISRNFCEQLDLERTHLMLETVEAGSPEENNRMEAMRCLAIARTKMQEACMWACRAVARPDADC
;
A
#
# COMPACT_ATOMS: atom_id res chain seq x y z
N MET A 1 -3.07 -37.36 -4.19
CA MET A 1 -3.36 -35.93 -3.90
C MET A 1 -2.19 -35.41 -3.11
N SER A 2 -1.38 -34.52 -3.66
CA SER A 2 -0.26 -33.93 -2.93
C SER A 2 -0.77 -32.76 -2.10
N GLU A 3 -0.63 -32.86 -0.78
CA GLU A 3 -0.86 -31.74 0.13
C GLU A 3 0.17 -30.65 -0.13
N SER A 4 -0.29 -29.48 -0.57
CA SER A 4 0.57 -28.30 -0.71
C SER A 4 0.96 -27.81 0.68
N LYS A 5 2.25 -27.94 1.03
CA LYS A 5 2.82 -27.26 2.20
C LYS A 5 2.70 -25.74 2.03
N PRO A 6 2.35 -24.97 3.07
CA PRO A 6 2.48 -23.52 3.06
C PRO A 6 3.92 -23.15 2.71
N GLN A 7 4.12 -22.27 1.72
CA GLN A 7 5.46 -21.77 1.42
C GLN A 7 5.99 -21.00 2.64
N ASP A 8 7.07 -21.50 3.24
CA ASP A 8 7.71 -20.93 4.44
C ASP A 8 8.64 -19.74 4.12
N GLY A 9 8.67 -19.29 2.86
CA GLY A 9 9.53 -18.21 2.39
C GLY A 9 11.02 -18.53 2.29
N SER A 10 11.48 -19.71 2.76
CA SER A 10 12.91 -20.09 2.77
C SER A 10 13.50 -20.34 1.39
N THR A 11 12.64 -20.49 0.36
CA THR A 11 13.02 -20.85 -1.02
C THR A 11 12.68 -19.78 -2.05
N VAL A 12 12.41 -18.54 -1.62
CA VAL A 12 12.32 -17.42 -2.57
C VAL A 12 13.74 -17.10 -3.09
N LYS A 13 14.13 -17.75 -4.20
CA LYS A 13 15.37 -17.46 -4.92
C LYS A 13 15.35 -16.00 -5.40
N GLY A 14 16.45 -15.26 -5.19
CA GLY A 14 16.64 -13.89 -5.69
C GLY A 14 16.74 -12.80 -4.61
N TYR A 15 16.49 -13.12 -3.34
CA TYR A 15 16.70 -12.20 -2.22
C TYR A 15 17.82 -12.69 -1.31
N ARG A 16 18.68 -11.77 -0.87
CA ARG A 16 19.58 -12.04 0.27
C ARG A 16 18.76 -12.47 1.49
N THR A 17 19.34 -13.27 2.37
CA THR A 17 18.73 -13.54 3.67
C THR A 17 18.57 -12.23 4.44
N LEU A 18 17.34 -11.91 4.84
CA LEU A 18 17.05 -10.73 5.63
C LEU A 18 17.47 -10.94 7.09
N THR A 19 18.08 -9.94 7.70
CA THR A 19 18.32 -9.92 9.14
C THR A 19 17.03 -9.58 9.89
N ALA A 20 17.01 -9.81 11.22
CA ALA A 20 15.90 -9.37 12.05
C ALA A 20 15.69 -7.84 11.95
N ASP A 21 16.78 -7.08 11.85
CA ASP A 21 16.73 -5.63 11.71
C ASP A 21 16.14 -5.19 10.36
N ASP A 22 16.45 -5.91 9.27
CA ASP A 22 15.84 -5.66 7.96
C ASP A 22 14.32 -5.87 8.00
N ILE A 23 13.88 -6.95 8.67
CA ILE A 23 12.46 -7.28 8.82
C ILE A 23 11.76 -6.20 9.66
N ALA A 24 12.38 -5.77 10.76
CA ALA A 24 11.85 -4.70 11.60
C ALA A 24 11.67 -3.39 10.80
N GLN A 25 12.71 -2.97 10.07
CA GLN A 25 12.65 -1.78 9.20
C GLN A 25 11.55 -1.88 8.14
N MET A 26 11.39 -3.04 7.50
CA MET A 26 10.31 -3.25 6.51
C MET A 26 8.92 -3.20 7.16
N ASN A 27 8.76 -3.70 8.38
CA ASN A 27 7.49 -3.66 9.09
C ASN A 27 7.13 -2.22 9.48
N ASP A 28 8.10 -1.43 9.97
CA ASP A 28 7.87 -0.02 10.27
C ASP A 28 7.39 0.76 9.04
N LEU A 29 8.01 0.54 7.87
CA LEU A 29 7.58 1.13 6.60
C LEU A 29 6.15 0.71 6.21
N LYS A 30 5.82 -0.57 6.39
CA LYS A 30 4.48 -1.11 6.10
C LYS A 30 3.43 -0.56 7.05
N ASP A 31 3.76 -0.35 8.31
CA ASP A 31 2.84 0.19 9.30
C ASP A 31 2.51 1.66 9.03
N ILE A 32 3.50 2.46 8.60
CA ILE A 32 3.28 3.82 8.11
C ILE A 32 2.36 3.81 6.88
N SER A 33 2.62 2.93 5.91
CA SER A 33 1.79 2.77 4.70
C SER A 33 0.36 2.37 5.02
N ARG A 34 0.18 1.44 5.97
CA ARG A 34 -1.13 0.99 6.43
C ARG A 34 -1.90 2.12 7.09
N ASN A 35 -1.27 2.81 8.05
CA ASN A 35 -1.89 3.93 8.75
C ASN A 35 -2.32 5.03 7.77
N PHE A 36 -1.45 5.41 6.83
CA PHE A 36 -1.80 6.39 5.80
C PHE A 36 -3.00 5.94 4.96
N CYS A 37 -3.02 4.67 4.50
CA CYS A 37 -4.14 4.14 3.74
C CYS A 37 -5.46 4.11 4.55
N GLU A 38 -5.40 3.83 5.84
CA GLU A 38 -6.56 3.91 6.74
C GLU A 38 -7.10 5.33 6.84
N GLN A 39 -6.22 6.34 6.93
CA GLN A 39 -6.64 7.75 6.91
C GLN A 39 -7.31 8.13 5.59
N LEU A 40 -6.81 7.63 4.44
CA LEU A 40 -7.47 7.86 3.15
C LEU A 40 -8.87 7.23 3.09
N ASP A 41 -9.08 6.08 3.73
CA ASP A 41 -10.39 5.42 3.78
C ASP A 41 -11.39 6.19 4.67
N LEU A 42 -10.91 6.83 5.73
CA LEU A 42 -11.71 7.74 6.55
C LEU A 42 -12.10 8.98 5.76
N GLU A 43 -11.17 9.64 5.07
CA GLU A 43 -11.48 10.80 4.24
C GLU A 43 -12.43 10.47 3.08
N ARG A 44 -12.26 9.28 2.47
CA ARG A 44 -13.21 8.78 1.48
C ARG A 44 -14.61 8.65 2.07
N THR A 45 -14.72 8.17 3.31
CA THR A 45 -15.99 8.05 4.01
C THR A 45 -16.60 9.42 4.28
N HIS A 46 -15.81 10.41 4.69
CA HIS A 46 -16.29 11.79 4.86
C HIS A 46 -16.89 12.32 3.55
N LEU A 47 -16.17 12.23 2.44
CA LEU A 47 -16.65 12.65 1.12
C LEU A 47 -17.93 11.90 0.71
N MET A 48 -18.06 10.60 1.01
CA MET A 48 -19.26 9.84 0.69
C MET A 48 -20.50 10.29 1.48
N LEU A 49 -20.30 10.79 2.71
CA LEU A 49 -21.38 11.28 3.57
C LEU A 49 -21.78 12.73 3.26
N GLU A 50 -20.95 13.48 2.52
CA GLU A 50 -21.29 14.82 2.07
C GLU A 50 -22.53 14.80 1.18
N THR A 51 -23.51 15.63 1.55
CA THR A 51 -24.71 15.85 0.74
C THR A 51 -24.40 16.90 -0.32
N VAL A 52 -24.49 16.51 -1.59
CA VAL A 52 -24.17 17.38 -2.72
C VAL A 52 -25.33 17.34 -3.71
N GLU A 53 -25.71 18.51 -4.23
CA GLU A 53 -26.77 18.61 -5.24
C GLU A 53 -26.32 17.96 -6.56
N ALA A 54 -27.17 17.13 -7.15
CA ALA A 54 -26.87 16.44 -8.40
C ALA A 54 -26.73 17.44 -9.56
N GLY A 55 -25.66 17.31 -10.33
CA GLY A 55 -25.32 18.21 -11.44
C GLY A 55 -24.62 19.50 -11.01
N SER A 56 -24.35 19.68 -9.71
CA SER A 56 -23.64 20.86 -9.21
C SER A 56 -22.13 20.82 -9.49
N PRO A 57 -21.45 21.98 -9.55
CA PRO A 57 -19.99 22.04 -9.55
C PRO A 57 -19.34 21.29 -8.37
N GLU A 58 -19.99 21.32 -7.22
CA GLU A 58 -19.55 20.65 -6.00
C GLU A 58 -19.54 19.12 -6.17
N GLU A 59 -20.46 18.55 -6.96
CA GLU A 59 -20.47 17.12 -7.24
C GLU A 59 -19.23 16.72 -8.03
N ASN A 60 -18.84 17.53 -9.02
CA ASN A 60 -17.61 17.31 -9.79
C ASN A 60 -16.36 17.43 -8.91
N ASN A 61 -16.33 18.43 -8.01
CA ASN A 61 -15.23 18.61 -7.06
C ASN A 61 -15.10 17.40 -6.12
N ARG A 62 -16.23 16.86 -5.62
CA ARG A 62 -16.24 15.66 -4.78
C ARG A 62 -15.75 14.43 -5.54
N MET A 63 -16.17 14.24 -6.80
CA MET A 63 -15.68 13.15 -7.64
C MET A 63 -14.17 13.26 -7.88
N GLU A 64 -13.67 14.46 -8.15
CA GLU A 64 -12.23 14.70 -8.32
C GLU A 64 -11.45 14.46 -7.01
N ALA A 65 -11.98 14.88 -5.87
CA ALA A 65 -11.39 14.58 -4.56
C ALA A 65 -11.30 13.06 -4.31
N MET A 66 -12.36 12.32 -4.59
CA MET A 66 -12.38 10.85 -4.50
C MET A 66 -11.34 10.20 -5.42
N ARG A 67 -11.16 10.74 -6.64
CA ARG A 67 -10.11 10.30 -7.58
C ARG A 67 -8.71 10.56 -7.03
N CYS A 68 -8.49 11.73 -6.44
CA CYS A 68 -7.22 12.08 -5.79
C CYS A 68 -6.89 11.12 -4.64
N LEU A 69 -7.85 10.75 -3.79
CA LEU A 69 -7.64 9.76 -2.72
C LEU A 69 -7.26 8.37 -3.27
N ALA A 70 -7.89 7.93 -4.37
CA ALA A 70 -7.54 6.66 -5.02
C ALA A 70 -6.11 6.66 -5.58
N ILE A 71 -5.69 7.79 -6.17
CA ILE A 71 -4.31 7.97 -6.65
C ILE A 71 -3.32 7.98 -5.48
N ALA A 72 -3.63 8.71 -4.40
CA ALA A 72 -2.80 8.76 -3.20
C ALA A 72 -2.57 7.38 -2.60
N ARG A 73 -3.61 6.53 -2.52
CA ARG A 73 -3.50 5.15 -2.05
C ARG A 73 -2.52 4.35 -2.91
N THR A 74 -2.71 4.41 -4.23
CA THR A 74 -1.85 3.69 -5.17
C THR A 74 -0.40 4.14 -5.04
N LYS A 75 -0.16 5.44 -4.93
CA LYS A 75 1.19 6.01 -4.80
C LYS A 75 1.84 5.68 -3.46
N MET A 76 1.08 5.64 -2.37
CA MET A 76 1.62 5.21 -1.07
C MET A 76 2.03 3.72 -1.10
N GLN A 77 1.19 2.87 -1.68
CA GLN A 77 1.49 1.44 -1.81
C GLN A 77 2.72 1.19 -2.70
N GLU A 78 2.81 1.91 -3.82
CA GLU A 78 3.99 1.89 -4.71
C GLU A 78 5.25 2.37 -3.98
N ALA A 79 5.18 3.49 -3.26
CA ALA A 79 6.30 3.99 -2.47
C ALA A 79 6.75 3.00 -1.40
N CYS A 80 5.82 2.40 -0.66
CA CYS A 80 6.10 1.38 0.35
C CYS A 80 6.74 0.13 -0.27
N MET A 81 6.28 -0.31 -1.44
CA MET A 81 6.86 -1.42 -2.18
C MET A 81 8.32 -1.13 -2.55
N TRP A 82 8.59 0.03 -3.14
CA TRP A 82 9.96 0.43 -3.51
C TRP A 82 10.88 0.59 -2.31
N ALA A 83 10.38 1.15 -1.19
CA ALA A 83 11.14 1.26 0.05
C ALA A 83 11.47 -0.12 0.63
N CYS A 84 10.50 -1.05 0.67
CA CYS A 84 10.73 -2.43 1.09
C CYS A 84 11.75 -3.14 0.18
N ARG A 85 11.68 -2.92 -1.14
CA ARG A 85 12.67 -3.47 -2.09
C ARG A 85 14.07 -2.91 -1.84
N ALA A 86 14.19 -1.63 -1.52
CA ALA A 86 15.46 -1.00 -1.18
C ALA A 86 16.09 -1.57 0.10
N VAL A 87 15.28 -1.91 1.12
CA VAL A 87 15.76 -2.62 2.30
C VAL A 87 16.17 -4.05 1.93
N ALA A 88 15.32 -4.75 1.16
CA ALA A 88 15.55 -6.14 0.79
C ALA A 88 16.82 -6.32 -0.06
N ARG A 89 17.18 -5.33 -0.91
CA ARG A 89 18.32 -5.41 -1.84
C ARG A 89 18.34 -6.74 -2.60
N PRO A 90 17.28 -7.06 -3.38
CA PRO A 90 17.29 -8.25 -4.22
C PRO A 90 18.48 -8.21 -5.17
N ASP A 91 19.02 -9.39 -5.49
CA ASP A 91 20.09 -9.49 -6.47
C ASP A 91 19.59 -9.05 -7.86
N ALA A 92 20.52 -8.59 -8.70
CA ALA A 92 20.22 -7.96 -9.99
C ALA A 92 19.48 -8.87 -11.00
N ASP A 93 19.41 -10.19 -10.74
CA ASP A 93 18.72 -11.18 -11.55
C ASP A 93 17.22 -11.34 -11.19
N CYS A 94 16.62 -10.38 -10.46
CA CYS A 94 15.27 -10.47 -9.90
C CYS A 94 14.27 -9.41 -10.40
#